data_AF-A0A537PAH8-F1
#
_entry.id   AF-A0A537PAH8-F1
#
_cell.length_a   1.000
_cell.length_b   1.000
_cell.length_c   1.000
_cell.angle_alpha   90.00
_cell.angle_beta   90.00
_cell.angle_gamma   90.00
#
_symmetry.space_group_name_H-M   'P 1'
#
loop_
_entity.id
_entity.type
_entity.pdbx_description
1 polymer ?
#
loop_
_entity_poly.entity_id
_entity_poly.type
_entity_poly.pdbx_seq_one_letter_code
_entity_poly.pdbx_strand_id
1 'polypeptide(L)'
;MLPAAGSSFPSGHALIAFAFYGFIACYAVAQTRSWWARTLIIAGIIPLILGIGFSRIYLGVHWPTDVIASFALGPAWVATVLTSSISPGL
;
A
#
# COMPACT_ATOMS: atom_id res chain seq x y z
N MET A 1 25.97 0.64 9.55
CA MET A 1 24.56 1.08 9.52
C MET A 1 24.59 2.57 9.20
N LEU A 2 24.31 2.96 7.96
CA LEU A 2 24.35 4.38 7.60
C LEU A 2 23.11 5.06 8.21
N PRO A 3 23.26 6.19 8.93
CA PRO A 3 22.12 6.93 9.44
C PRO A 3 21.37 7.51 8.24
N ALA A 4 20.24 6.92 7.90
CA ALA A 4 19.28 7.57 7.01
C ALA A 4 18.83 8.84 7.74
N ALA A 5 19.11 10.01 7.16
CA ALA A 5 18.67 11.29 7.67
C ALA A 5 17.15 11.40 7.48
N GLY A 6 16.38 10.80 8.38
CA GLY A 6 14.92 10.81 8.36
C GLY A 6 14.35 9.82 9.39
N SER A 7 13.24 10.18 10.01
CA SER A 7 12.53 9.32 10.96
C SER A 7 12.24 7.96 10.34
N SER A 8 12.66 6.87 11.00
CA SER A 8 12.38 5.48 10.58
C SER A 8 10.87 5.15 10.59
N PHE A 9 10.09 6.01 11.24
CA PHE A 9 8.65 5.87 11.43
C PHE A 9 7.87 6.96 10.66
N PRO A 10 6.81 6.59 9.91
CA PRO A 10 6.49 5.24 9.42
C PRO A 10 7.45 4.81 8.30
N SER A 11 7.44 3.54 7.92
CA SER A 11 8.25 3.03 6.81
C SER A 11 7.78 3.61 5.46
N GLY A 12 8.53 4.58 4.93
CA GLY A 12 8.20 5.22 3.65
C GLY A 12 8.09 4.23 2.47
N HIS A 13 8.93 3.19 2.44
CA HIS A 13 8.83 2.15 1.39
C HIS A 13 7.55 1.32 1.52
N ALA A 14 7.15 0.95 2.74
CA ALA A 14 5.91 0.21 2.95
C ALA A 14 4.69 1.09 2.64
N LEU A 15 4.73 2.39 3.01
CA LEU A 15 3.67 3.34 2.74
C LEU A 15 3.48 3.58 1.23
N ILE A 16 4.57 3.85 0.49
CA ILE A 16 4.53 4.06 -0.97
C ILE A 16 4.06 2.79 -1.68
N ALA A 17 4.54 1.61 -1.27
CA ALA A 17 4.08 0.35 -1.83
C ALA A 17 2.58 0.16 -1.62
N PHE A 18 2.08 0.39 -0.41
CA PHE A 18 0.65 0.26 -0.13
C PHE A 18 -0.17 1.25 -0.95
N ALA A 19 0.24 2.53 -0.96
CA ALA A 19 -0.42 3.59 -1.70
C ALA A 19 -0.53 3.25 -3.20
N PHE A 20 0.60 2.99 -3.86
CA PHE A 20 0.66 2.78 -5.30
C PHE A 20 -0.03 1.48 -5.73
N TYR A 21 0.36 0.35 -5.13
CA TYR A 21 -0.20 -0.95 -5.51
C TYR A 21 -1.65 -1.10 -5.06
N GLY A 22 -2.01 -0.54 -3.90
CA GLY A 22 -3.39 -0.51 -3.41
C GLY A 22 -4.32 0.29 -4.32
N PHE A 23 -3.90 1.47 -4.77
CA PHE A 23 -4.66 2.26 -5.74
C PHE A 23 -4.87 1.51 -7.06
N ILE A 24 -3.81 0.92 -7.62
CA ILE A 24 -3.90 0.11 -8.85
C ILE A 24 -4.87 -1.06 -8.65
N ALA A 25 -4.79 -1.78 -7.53
CA ALA A 25 -5.71 -2.88 -7.22
C ALA A 25 -7.16 -2.39 -7.19
N CYS A 26 -7.44 -1.33 -6.44
CA CYS A 26 -8.80 -0.78 -6.32
C CYS A 26 -9.35 -0.32 -7.66
N TYR A 27 -8.55 0.39 -8.46
CA TYR A 27 -8.94 0.85 -9.79
C TYR A 27 -9.19 -0.33 -10.74
N ALA A 28 -8.29 -1.31 -10.78
CA ALA A 28 -8.42 -2.50 -11.62
C ALA A 28 -9.64 -3.35 -11.24
N VAL A 29 -9.91 -3.52 -9.93
CA VAL A 29 -11.10 -4.22 -9.42
C VAL A 29 -12.38 -3.49 -9.81
N ALA A 30 -12.40 -2.16 -9.75
CA ALA A 30 -13.56 -1.35 -10.13
C ALA A 30 -13.93 -1.52 -11.61
N GLN A 31 -12.93 -1.58 -12.51
CA GLN A 31 -13.13 -1.74 -13.95
C GLN A 31 -13.42 -3.19 -14.38
N THR A 32 -13.12 -4.15 -13.52
CA THR A 32 -13.28 -5.58 -13.83
C THR A 32 -14.68 -6.05 -13.45
N ARG A 33 -15.43 -6.68 -14.37
CA ARG A 33 -16.75 -7.29 -14.05
C ARG A 33 -16.66 -8.72 -13.53
N SER A 34 -15.67 -9.49 -13.98
CA SER A 34 -15.50 -10.89 -13.57
C SER A 34 -15.02 -11.00 -12.13
N TRP A 35 -15.79 -11.71 -11.30
CA TRP A 35 -15.45 -11.93 -9.90
C TRP A 35 -14.12 -12.70 -9.75
N TRP A 36 -13.86 -13.67 -10.64
CA TRP A 36 -12.61 -14.42 -10.65
C TRP A 36 -11.40 -13.51 -10.88
N ALA A 37 -11.50 -12.61 -11.87
CA ALA A 37 -10.43 -11.68 -12.16
C ALA A 37 -10.19 -10.68 -11.01
N ARG A 38 -11.25 -10.21 -10.33
CA ARG A 38 -11.13 -9.41 -9.10
C ARG A 38 -10.37 -10.15 -8.01
N THR A 39 -10.73 -11.42 -7.77
CA THR A 39 -10.06 -12.26 -6.77
C THR A 39 -8.58 -12.44 -7.10
N LEU A 40 -8.23 -12.69 -8.37
CA LEU A 40 -6.83 -12.83 -8.78
C LEU A 40 -6.02 -11.55 -8.59
N ILE A 41 -6.61 -10.38 -8.89
CA ILE A 41 -5.96 -9.07 -8.66
C ILE A 41 -5.64 -8.89 -7.17
N ILE A 42 -6.63 -9.12 -6.31
CA ILE A 42 -6.48 -8.98 -4.86
C ILE A 42 -5.46 -10.00 -4.32
N ALA A 43 -5.56 -11.26 -4.76
CA ALA A 43 -4.67 -12.33 -4.38
C ALA A 43 -3.21 -12.11 -4.81
N GLY A 44 -2.97 -11.34 -5.89
CA GLY A 44 -1.62 -10.95 -6.30
C GLY A 44 -1.06 -9.74 -5.53
N ILE A 45 -1.89 -8.72 -5.30
CA ILE A 45 -1.45 -7.44 -4.70
C ILE A 45 -1.19 -7.55 -3.20
N ILE A 46 -2.02 -8.28 -2.45
CA ILE A 46 -1.85 -8.45 -1.01
C ILE A 46 -0.47 -9.05 -0.66
N PRO A 47 -0.06 -10.22 -1.19
CA PRO A 47 1.24 -10.79 -0.86
C PRO A 47 2.41 -9.94 -1.34
N LEU A 48 2.25 -9.19 -2.44
CA LEU A 48 3.26 -8.24 -2.90
C LEU A 48 3.51 -7.13 -1.86
N ILE A 49 2.45 -6.48 -1.37
CA ILE A 49 2.55 -5.40 -0.36
C ILE A 49 3.12 -5.96 0.96
N LEU A 50 2.63 -7.12 1.39
CA LEU A 50 3.14 -7.79 2.59
C LEU A 50 4.63 -8.15 2.43
N GLY A 51 5.03 -8.69 1.28
CA GLY A 51 6.41 -9.05 0.97
C GLY A 51 7.34 -7.82 0.98
N ILE A 52 6.88 -6.69 0.46
CA ILE A 52 7.63 -5.43 0.54
C ILE A 52 7.79 -5.00 2.00
N GLY A 53 6.72 -5.01 2.79
CA GLY A 53 6.80 -4.69 4.24
C GLY A 53 7.75 -5.62 4.99
N PHE A 54 7.67 -6.93 4.75
CA PHE A 54 8.54 -7.94 5.36
C PHE A 54 10.00 -7.76 4.96
N SER A 55 10.29 -7.40 3.71
CA SER A 55 11.66 -7.14 3.26
C SER A 55 12.33 -6.03 4.08
N ARG A 56 11.56 -5.03 4.53
CA ARG A 56 12.06 -3.91 5.34
C ARG A 56 12.40 -4.34 6.77
N ILE A 57 11.64 -5.29 7.32
CA ILE A 57 11.92 -5.90 8.62
C ILE A 57 13.14 -6.82 8.51
N TYR A 58 13.19 -7.66 7.46
CA TYR A 58 14.27 -8.60 7.21
C TYR A 58 15.64 -7.92 7.03
N LEU A 59 15.67 -6.80 6.30
CA LEU A 59 16.89 -6.00 6.12
C LEU A 59 17.31 -5.24 7.40
N GLY A 60 16.52 -5.32 8.48
CA GLY A 60 16.81 -4.66 9.76
C GLY A 60 16.75 -3.13 9.70
N VAL A 61 16.10 -2.56 8.68
CA VAL A 61 16.04 -1.11 8.46
C VAL A 61 14.80 -0.46 9.07
N HIS A 62 13.78 -1.25 9.40
CA HIS A 62 12.54 -0.77 10.03
C HIS A 62 12.06 -1.76 11.09
N TRP A 63 11.42 -1.22 12.13
CA TRP A 63 10.73 -2.01 13.13
C TRP A 63 9.39 -2.52 12.58
N PRO A 64 8.87 -3.66 13.08
CA PRO A 64 7.54 -4.14 12.69
C PRO A 64 6.44 -3.09 12.89
N THR A 65 6.55 -2.26 13.93
CA THR A 65 5.64 -1.13 14.19
C THR A 65 5.62 -0.09 13.08
N ASP A 66 6.77 0.18 12.44
CA ASP A 66 6.89 1.15 11.34
C ASP A 66 6.13 0.66 10.09
N VAL A 67 6.14 -0.66 9.87
CA VAL A 67 5.43 -1.33 8.77
C VAL A 67 3.93 -1.38 9.05
N ILE A 68 3.52 -1.75 10.26
CA ILE A 68 2.11 -1.78 10.67
C ILE A 68 1.48 -0.39 10.57
N ALA A 69 2.18 0.66 11.02
CA ALA A 69 1.70 2.03 10.87
C ALA A 69 1.52 2.42 9.39
N SER A 70 2.43 1.98 8.52
CA SER A 70 2.32 2.21 7.07
C SER A 70 1.13 1.48 6.44
N PHE A 71 0.83 0.26 6.91
CA PHE A 71 -0.33 -0.50 6.48
C PHE A 71 -1.66 0.06 7.01
N ALA A 72 -1.65 0.86 8.08
CA ALA A 72 -2.82 1.59 8.53
C ALA A 72 -3.04 2.90 7.74
N LEU A 73 -1.94 3.61 7.42
CA LEU A 73 -2.00 4.88 6.67
C LEU A 73 -2.28 4.69 5.17
N GLY A 74 -1.77 3.61 4.57
CA GLY A 74 -1.94 3.29 3.16
C GLY A 74 -3.41 3.22 2.70
N PRO A 75 -4.30 2.46 3.37
CA PRO A 75 -5.72 2.42 3.07
C PRO A 75 -6.41 3.78 3.18
N ALA A 76 -6.06 4.57 4.19
CA ALA A 76 -6.63 5.91 4.39
C ALA A 76 -6.29 6.82 3.20
N TRP A 77 -5.02 6.78 2.73
CA TRP A 77 -4.62 7.51 1.53
C TRP A 77 -5.36 7.05 0.27
N VAL A 78 -5.41 5.74 0.02
CA VAL A 78 -6.12 5.18 -1.15
C VAL A 78 -7.60 5.60 -1.14
N ALA A 79 -8.26 5.55 0.01
CA ALA A 79 -9.64 5.99 0.16
C ALA A 79 -9.80 7.48 -0.21
N THR A 80 -8.96 8.37 0.31
CA THR A 80 -9.03 9.81 -0.02
C THR A 80 -8.84 10.09 -1.51
N VAL A 81 -7.85 9.44 -2.15
CA VAL A 81 -7.59 9.60 -3.58
C VAL A 81 -8.76 9.07 -4.41
N LEU A 82 -9.27 7.88 -4.10
CA LEU A 82 -10.42 7.32 -4.80
C LEU A 82 -11.64 8.21 -4.68
N THR A 83 -11.99 8.68 -3.47
CA THR A 83 -13.13 9.59 -3.28
C THR A 83 -12.95 10.88 -4.07
N SER A 84 -11.76 11.48 -4.08
CA SER A 84 -11.47 12.68 -4.88
C SER A 84 -11.55 12.43 -6.39
N SER A 85 -11.22 11.23 -6.85
CA SER A 85 -11.32 10.85 -8.27
C SER A 85 -12.75 10.57 -8.73
N ILE A 86 -13.65 10.24 -7.79
CA ILE A 86 -15.06 9.91 -8.03
C ILE A 86 -15.96 11.13 -7.93
N SER A 87 -15.49 12.29 -7.46
CA SER A 87 -16.25 13.55 -7.55
C SER A 87 -15.90 14.36 -8.81
N PRO A 88 -16.59 14.16 -9.95
CA PRO A 88 -16.66 15.18 -10.98
C PRO A 88 -17.66 16.23 -10.51
N GLY A 89 -17.18 17.37 -9.99
CA GLY A 89 -18.00 18.57 -9.80
C GLY A 89 -18.14 19.04 -8.35
N LEU A 90 -17.31 20.02 -7.99
CA LEU A 90 -17.82 21.36 -7.69
C LEU A 90 -17.75 22.18 -8.96
#